data_AF-T1GDD1-F1
#
_entry.id   AF-T1GDD1-F1
#
_cell.length_a   1.000
_cell.length_b   1.000
_cell.length_c   1.000
_cell.angle_alpha   90.00
_cell.angle_beta   90.00
_cell.angle_gamma   90.00
#
_symmetry.space_group_name_H-M   'P 1'
#
loop_
_entity.id
_entity.type
_entity.pdbx_description
1 polymer ?
#
loop_
_entity_poly.entity_id
_entity_poly.type
_entity_poly.pdbx_seq_one_letter_code
_entity_poly.pdbx_strand_id
1 'polypeptide(L)' 'MDVPHVKREDYQLTDISDDNYLTLMSDNGDIREDLKIPEGDLGNSIRTDFDGGKDLLCTVLKSCNEEK' A
#
# COMPACT_ATOMS: atom_id res chain seq x y z
N MET A 1 -9.18 -2.10 -27.58
CA MET A 1 -8.17 -1.47 -26.72
C MET A 1 -8.82 -1.34 -25.36
N ASP A 2 -8.72 -2.39 -24.54
CA ASP A 2 -9.24 -2.37 -23.17
C ASP A 2 -8.29 -1.50 -22.36
N VAL A 3 -8.70 -0.25 -22.11
CA VAL A 3 -7.95 0.64 -21.24
C VAL A 3 -8.33 0.20 -19.83
N PRO A 4 -7.42 -0.46 -19.08
CA PRO A 4 -7.71 -0.74 -17.69
C PRO A 4 -7.93 0.62 -17.01
N HIS A 5 -9.12 0.81 -16.44
CA HIS A 5 -9.36 1.94 -15.57
C HIS A 5 -8.57 1.69 -14.29
N VAL A 6 -7.34 2.20 -14.29
CA VAL A 6 -6.48 2.19 -13.11
C VAL A 6 -6.88 3.37 -12.23
N LYS A 7 -7.55 3.07 -11.12
CA LYS A 7 -7.75 4.07 -10.06
C LYS A 7 -6.50 4.06 -9.19
N ARG A 8 -5.78 5.17 -9.22
CA ARG A 8 -4.68 5.43 -8.29
C ARG A 8 -5.24 6.18 -7.10
N GLU A 9 -4.97 5.69 -5.92
CA GLU A 9 -5.29 6.36 -4.67
C GLU A 9 -4.05 6.31 -3.78
N ASP A 10 -3.69 7.45 -3.22
CA ASP A 10 -2.50 7.60 -2.40
C ASP A 10 -2.89 7.51 -0.92
N TYR A 11 -2.17 6.66 -0.19
CA TYR A 11 -2.37 6.46 1.24
C TYR A 11 -1.05 6.58 1.97
N GLN A 12 -1.08 7.11 3.18
CA GLN A 12 0.08 7.21 4.04
C GLN A 12 0.25 5.92 4.83
N LEU A 13 1.42 5.29 4.73
CA LEU A 13 1.74 4.13 5.56
C LEU A 13 1.94 4.58 7.01
N THR A 14 1.08 4.08 7.88
CA THR A 14 1.08 4.41 9.31
C THR A 14 1.75 3.31 10.12
N ASP A 15 1.47 2.05 9.78
CA ASP A 15 2.02 0.90 10.49
C ASP A 15 2.12 -0.33 9.57
N ILE A 16 2.97 -1.29 9.95
CA ILE A 16 3.07 -2.59 9.29
C ILE A 16 2.90 -3.67 10.37
N SER A 17 1.80 -4.41 10.29
CA SER A 17 1.53 -5.52 11.22
C SER A 17 2.47 -6.71 11.00
N ASP A 18 2.68 -7.50 12.05
CA ASP A 18 3.51 -8.74 12.02
C ASP A 18 3.01 -9.80 11.01
N ASP A 19 1.72 -9.81 10.68
CA ASP A 19 1.16 -10.70 9.62
C ASP A 19 1.36 -10.15 8.19
N ASN A 20 2.15 -9.08 8.05
CA ASN A 20 2.44 -8.39 6.79
C ASN A 20 1.25 -7.63 6.18
N TYR A 21 0.34 -7.12 7.02
CA TYR A 21 -0.67 -6.15 6.60
C TYR A 21 -0.14 -4.73 6.71
N LEU A 22 -0.46 -3.90 5.72
CA LEU A 22 -0.15 -2.48 5.70
C LEU A 22 -1.32 -1.71 6.30
N THR A 23 -1.04 -0.92 7.32
CA THR A 23 -1.99 0.06 7.87
C THR A 23 -1.80 1.37 7.12
N LEU A 24 -2.72 1.64 6.21
CA LEU A 24 -2.70 2.78 5.30
C LEU A 24 -3.76 3.80 5.73
N MET A 25 -3.37 5.06 5.93
CA MET A 25 -4.29 6.15 6.26
C MET A 25 -4.53 7.02 5.03
N SER A 26 -5.80 7.24 4.69
CA SER A 26 -6.21 8.24 3.71
C SER A 26 -6.22 9.65 4.32
N ASP A 27 -6.14 10.66 3.47
CA ASP A 27 -6.25 12.08 3.85
C ASP A 27 -7.58 12.45 4.55
N ASN A 28 -8.65 11.67 4.29
CA ASN A 28 -9.94 11.82 4.96
C ASN A 28 -9.97 11.25 6.40
N GLY A 29 -8.87 10.65 6.88
CA GLY A 29 -8.77 9.99 8.18
C GLY A 29 -9.29 8.55 8.20
N ASP A 30 -9.62 7.97 7.04
CA ASP A 30 -9.98 6.56 6.92
C ASP A 30 -8.72 5.68 6.96
N ILE A 31 -8.72 4.68 7.83
CA ILE A 31 -7.59 3.76 8.00
C ILE A 31 -7.97 2.42 7.37
N ARG A 32 -7.09 1.92 6.52
CA ARG A 32 -7.26 0.68 5.77
C ARG A 32 -6.16 -0.31 6.12
N GLU A 33 -6.58 -1.49 6.55
CA GLU A 33 -5.71 -2.60 6.95
C GLU A 33 -5.99 -3.85 6.09
N ASP A 34 -6.73 -3.66 4.98
CA ASP A 34 -7.17 -4.73 4.08
C ASP A 34 -6.07 -5.20 3.12
N LEU A 35 -4.98 -4.43 3.00
CA LEU A 35 -3.93 -4.67 2.02
C LEU A 35 -2.70 -5.30 2.69
N LYS A 36 -2.19 -6.36 2.04
CA LYS A 36 -0.92 -6.97 2.41
C LYS A 36 0.25 -6.27 1.74
N ILE A 37 1.41 -6.35 2.37
CA ILE A 37 2.65 -5.94 1.74
C ILE A 37 2.89 -6.81 0.50
N PRO A 38 3.28 -6.23 -0.65
CA PRO A 38 3.63 -7.02 -1.81
C PRO A 38 4.86 -7.87 -1.51
N GLU A 39 4.84 -9.13 -1.99
CA GLU A 39 5.99 -10.03 -1.86
C GLU A 39 7.15 -9.59 -2.78
N GLY A 40 8.38 -9.83 -2.34
CA GLY A 40 9.61 -9.55 -3.11
C GLY A 40 10.40 -8.34 -2.60
N ASP A 41 11.31 -7.83 -3.45
CA ASP A 41 12.20 -6.71 -3.11
C ASP A 41 11.45 -5.43 -2.72
N LEU A 42 10.25 -5.23 -3.27
CA LEU A 42 9.41 -4.07 -2.95
C LEU A 42 8.95 -4.09 -1.49
N GLY A 43 8.42 -5.21 -0.99
CA GLY A 43 8.01 -5.35 0.41
C GLY A 43 9.18 -5.24 1.37
N ASN A 44 10.33 -5.82 1.04
CA ASN A 44 11.55 -5.66 1.84
C ASN A 44 12.02 -4.20 1.91
N SER A 45 11.95 -3.47 0.80
CA SER A 45 12.32 -2.05 0.76
C SER A 45 11.37 -1.23 1.63
N ILE A 46 10.05 -1.44 1.50
CA ILE A 46 9.03 -0.79 2.34
C ILE A 46 9.31 -1.04 3.82
N ARG A 47 9.54 -2.30 4.22
CA ARG A 47 9.82 -2.63 5.63
C ARG A 47 11.11 -1.99 6.14
N THR A 48 12.14 -1.93 5.29
CA THR A 48 13.43 -1.32 5.64
C THR A 48 13.33 0.20 5.78
N ASP A 49 12.63 0.87 4.85
CA ASP A 49 12.42 2.30 4.92
C ASP A 49 11.50 2.67 6.10
N PHE A 50 10.50 1.84 6.41
CA PHE A 50 9.63 2.01 7.57
C PHE A 50 10.37 1.81 8.90
N ASP A 51 11.19 0.76 9.03
CA ASP A 51 12.07 0.53 10.19
C ASP A 51 13.10 1.66 10.36
N GLY A 52 13.53 2.26 9.24
CA GLY A 52 14.35 3.47 9.21
C GLY A 52 13.62 4.75 9.65
N GLY A 53 12.33 4.68 9.99
CA GLY A 53 11.52 5.81 10.43
C GLY A 53 11.19 6.80 9.32
N LYS A 54 11.20 6.36 8.06
CA LYS A 54 10.78 7.20 6.94
C LYS A 54 9.27 7.09 6.72
N ASP A 55 8.63 8.22 6.52
CA ASP A 55 7.27 8.28 6.01
C ASP A 55 7.21 7.74 4.58
N LEU A 56 6.41 6.69 4.38
CA LEU A 56 6.19 6.07 3.07
C LEU A 56 4.77 6.40 2.61
N LEU A 57 4.65 6.85 1.36
CA LEU A 57 3.37 7.03 0.69
C LEU A 57 3.14 5.81 -0.22
N CYS A 58 2.10 5.04 0.05
CA CYS A 58 1.72 3.88 -0.74
C CYS A 58 0.62 4.27 -1.73
N THR A 59 0.94 4.27 -3.02
CA THR A 59 -0.07 4.43 -4.08
C THR A 59 -0.69 3.08 -4.40
N VAL A 60 -1.96 2.89 -4.02
CA VAL A 60 -2.73 1.69 -4.35
C VAL A 60 -3.33 1.87 -5.74
N LEU A 61 -2.95 0.98 -6.67
CA LEU A 61 -3.49 0.96 -8.01
C LEU A 61 -4.58 -0.13 -8.10
N LYS A 62 -5.84 0.28 -8.08
CA LYS A 62 -6.97 -0.63 -8.33
C LYS A 62 -7.25 -0.69 -9.83
N SER A 63 -6.94 -1.84 -10.45
CA SER A 63 -7.35 -2.13 -11.82
C SER A 63 -8.60 -3.00 -11.81
N CYS A 64 -9.68 -2.53 -12.42
CA CYS A 64 -11.01 -3.16 -12.37
C CYS A 64 -11.14 -4.46 -13.19
N ASN A 65 -10.24 -5.44 -13.04
CA ASN A 65 -10.51 -6.85 -13.41
C ASN A 65 -9.51 -7.89 -12.87
N GLU A 66 -8.50 -7.55 -12.07
CA GLU A 66 -7.70 -8.53 -11.34
C GLU A 66 -6.89 -7.81 -10.25
N GLU A 67 -6.97 -8.32 -9.02
CA GLU A 67 -6.22 -7.83 -7.87
C GLU A 67 -4.97 -8.71 -7.74
N LYS A 68 -3.78 -8.12 -7.82
CA LYS A 68 -2.49 -8.76 -7.47
C LYS A 68 -1.61 -7.77 -6.74
#